data_AF-A0A927PWT6-F1
#
_entry.id   AF-A0A927PWT6-F1
#
_cell.length_a   1.000
_cell.length_b   1.000
_cell.length_c   1.000
_cell.angle_alpha   90.00
_cell.angle_beta   90.00
_cell.angle_gamma   90.00
#
_symmetry.space_group_name_H-M   'P 1'
#
loop_
_entity.id
_entity.type
_entity.pdbx_description
1 polymer ?
#
loop_
_entity_poly.entity_id
_entity_poly.type
_entity_poly.pdbx_seq_one_letter_code
_entity_poly.pdbx_strand_id
1 'polypeptide(L)'
;MRDGWYRDPRIAVALATVAAAIAGSAAAMDGQPVWRIVLLTLAAFALVVWSWFALQGLAWLWQRPGRTEVLRALALQHSQHGFNQAAWSRFERDAAMLRMLLVERALIPIEAELVRHAATVERYDAPAAALPAFSRAAAHWYDIASQAHAGLPKATPTPTPAALEEAADLVPMRLMAEEDYRAALHYMAVNKRLGVDRAAVERERAVALRKLAAPPPALPAE
;
A
#
# COMPACT_ATOMS: atom_id res chain seq x y z
N MET A 1 19.16 -9.10 49.18
CA MET A 1 20.23 -8.36 48.48
C MET A 1 21.10 -9.33 47.69
N ARG A 2 20.70 -9.64 46.46
CA ARG A 2 21.55 -10.16 45.38
C ARG A 2 21.00 -9.53 44.12
N ASP A 3 21.21 -8.22 44.00
CA ASP A 3 20.89 -7.49 42.77
C ASP A 3 21.89 -7.96 41.72
N GLY A 4 21.42 -8.88 40.90
CA GLY A 4 22.23 -9.53 39.88
C GLY A 4 22.59 -8.51 38.81
N TRP A 5 23.89 -8.30 38.63
CA TRP A 5 24.51 -7.59 37.52
C TRP A 5 23.88 -7.91 36.14
N TYR A 6 23.27 -9.09 35.98
CA TYR A 6 22.57 -9.52 34.77
C TYR A 6 21.26 -8.78 34.46
N ARG A 7 20.71 -7.96 35.37
CA ARG A 7 19.50 -7.17 35.15
C ARG A 7 19.74 -5.76 34.59
N ASP A 8 20.98 -5.25 34.62
CA ASP A 8 21.26 -3.90 34.11
C ASP A 8 21.45 -3.93 32.58
N PRO A 9 20.54 -3.33 31.79
CA PRO A 9 20.66 -3.30 30.33
C PRO A 9 21.90 -2.52 29.84
N ARG A 10 22.45 -1.63 30.67
CA ARG A 10 23.65 -0.83 30.32
C ARG A 10 24.87 -1.71 30.13
N ILE A 11 24.99 -2.80 30.89
CA ILE A 11 26.10 -3.75 30.79
C ILE A 11 26.05 -4.50 29.46
N ALA A 12 24.86 -4.94 29.04
CA ALA A 12 24.66 -5.62 27.75
C ALA A 12 25.01 -4.70 26.58
N VAL A 13 24.56 -3.45 26.63
CA VAL A 13 24.88 -2.45 25.60
C VAL A 13 26.38 -2.18 25.55
N ALA A 14 27.04 -1.97 26.70
CA ALA A 14 28.48 -1.74 26.75
C ALA A 14 29.28 -2.92 26.15
N LEU A 15 28.93 -4.16 26.50
CA LEU A 15 29.55 -5.36 25.93
C LEU A 15 29.31 -5.48 24.42
N ALA A 16 28.09 -5.19 23.96
CA ALA A 16 27.74 -5.24 22.54
C ALA A 16 28.51 -4.17 21.74
N THR A 17 28.69 -2.96 22.28
CA THR A 17 29.49 -1.90 21.66
C THR A 17 30.96 -2.29 21.56
N VAL A 18 31.53 -2.89 22.61
CA VAL A 18 32.92 -3.38 22.59
C VAL A 18 33.09 -4.50 21.56
N ALA A 19 32.17 -5.47 21.52
CA ALA A 19 32.21 -6.56 20.54
C ALA A 19 32.09 -6.05 19.10
N ALA A 20 31.20 -5.08 18.85
CA ALA A 20 31.07 -4.42 17.56
C ALA A 20 32.37 -3.71 17.15
N ALA A 21 32.99 -2.94 18.05
CA ALA A 21 34.24 -2.25 17.78
C ALA A 21 35.39 -3.23 17.44
N ILE A 22 35.51 -4.34 18.17
CA ILE A 22 36.51 -5.38 17.91
C ILE A 22 36.27 -6.04 16.54
N ALA A 23 35.03 -6.46 16.26
CA ALA A 23 34.69 -7.11 15.00
C ALA A 23 34.89 -6.19 13.79
N GLY A 24 34.53 -4.91 13.90
CA GLY A 24 34.74 -3.92 12.86
C GLY A 24 36.21 -3.63 12.59
N SER A 25 37.01 -3.51 13.66
CA SER A 25 38.45 -3.28 13.57
C SER A 25 39.16 -4.48 12.93
N ALA A 26 38.80 -5.71 13.33
CA ALA A 26 39.34 -6.93 12.73
C ALA A 26 39.01 -7.04 11.23
N ALA A 27 37.75 -6.77 10.84
CA ALA A 27 37.33 -6.80 9.44
C ALA A 27 38.02 -5.71 8.58
N ALA A 28 38.29 -4.54 9.17
CA ALA A 28 39.05 -3.48 8.51
C ALA A 28 40.53 -3.86 8.31
N MET A 29 41.14 -4.49 9.31
CA MET A 29 42.53 -4.98 9.21
C MET A 29 42.69 -6.09 8.16
N ASP A 30 41.64 -6.88 7.94
CA ASP A 30 41.58 -7.92 6.89
C ASP A 30 41.29 -7.38 5.48
N GLY A 31 41.22 -6.05 5.32
CA GLY A 31 41.00 -5.41 4.02
C GLY A 31 39.61 -5.66 3.42
N GLN A 32 38.60 -5.97 4.25
CA GLN A 32 37.24 -6.20 3.75
C GLN A 32 36.62 -4.91 3.19
N PRO A 33 35.70 -5.01 2.21
CA PRO A 33 34.97 -3.85 1.72
C PRO A 33 34.06 -3.25 2.81
N VAL A 34 33.88 -1.93 2.78
CA VAL A 34 33.19 -1.14 3.83
C VAL A 34 31.81 -1.71 4.20
N TRP A 35 31.02 -2.16 3.24
CA TRP A 35 29.70 -2.73 3.50
C TRP A 35 29.75 -4.01 4.35
N ARG A 36 30.79 -4.86 4.17
CA ARG A 36 30.99 -6.07 4.99
C ARG A 36 31.40 -5.71 6.41
N ILE A 37 32.23 -4.69 6.57
CA ILE A 37 32.63 -4.19 7.89
C ILE A 37 31.39 -3.76 8.67
N VAL A 38 30.50 -2.99 8.04
CA VAL A 38 29.23 -2.54 8.67
C VAL A 38 28.30 -3.72 9.00
N LEU A 39 28.20 -4.73 8.14
CA LEU A 39 27.39 -5.91 8.44
C LEU A 39 27.96 -6.73 9.60
N LEU A 40 29.27 -6.92 9.66
CA LEU A 40 29.93 -7.70 10.70
C LEU A 40 29.86 -7.00 12.07
N THR A 41 29.98 -5.67 12.10
CA THR A 41 29.79 -4.88 13.34
C THR A 41 28.36 -4.98 13.85
N LEU A 42 27.37 -4.83 12.98
CA LEU A 42 25.95 -4.99 13.33
C LEU A 42 25.63 -6.42 13.79
N ALA A 43 26.17 -7.42 13.11
CA ALA A 43 25.99 -8.82 13.48
C ALA A 43 26.59 -9.14 14.85
N ALA A 44 27.81 -8.66 15.12
CA ALA A 44 28.45 -8.84 16.43
C ALA A 44 27.67 -8.15 17.56
N PHE A 45 27.19 -6.92 17.32
CA PHE A 45 26.33 -6.21 18.26
C PHE A 45 25.05 -7.00 18.55
N ALA A 46 24.34 -7.40 17.50
CA ALA A 46 23.09 -8.14 17.62
C ALA A 46 23.30 -9.44 18.39
N LEU A 47 24.35 -10.20 18.08
CA LEU A 47 24.62 -11.48 18.71
C LEU A 47 24.80 -11.36 20.23
N VAL A 48 25.55 -10.37 20.70
CA VAL A 48 25.72 -10.11 22.15
C VAL A 48 24.38 -9.72 22.80
N VAL A 49 23.60 -8.85 22.17
CA VAL A 49 22.28 -8.45 22.69
C VAL A 49 21.33 -9.63 22.78
N TRP A 50 21.24 -10.46 21.73
CA TRP A 50 20.39 -11.66 21.71
C TRP A 50 20.84 -12.72 22.72
N SER A 51 22.15 -12.98 22.84
CA SER A 51 22.70 -13.90 23.85
C SER A 51 22.41 -13.43 25.28
N TRP A 52 22.47 -12.12 25.52
CA TRP A 52 22.10 -11.54 26.80
C TRP A 52 20.62 -11.75 27.14
N PHE A 53 19.72 -11.48 26.19
CA PHE A 53 18.29 -11.76 26.37
C PHE A 53 18.01 -13.24 26.63
N ALA A 54 18.71 -14.15 25.94
CA ALA A 54 18.58 -15.59 26.16
C ALA A 54 19.02 -16.00 27.58
N LEU A 55 20.15 -15.46 28.07
CA LEU A 55 20.62 -15.67 29.44
C LEU A 55 19.62 -15.14 30.48
N GLN A 56 19.04 -13.96 30.23
CA GLN A 56 17.98 -13.43 31.09
C GLN A 56 16.75 -14.34 31.08
N GLY A 57 16.32 -14.84 29.93
CA GLY A 57 15.19 -15.78 29.80
C GLY A 57 15.43 -17.09 30.55
N LEU A 58 16.64 -17.66 30.47
CA LEU A 58 17.05 -18.85 31.22
C LEU A 58 17.08 -18.61 32.73
N ALA A 59 17.64 -17.48 33.17
CA ALA A 59 17.64 -17.10 34.58
C ALA A 59 16.22 -16.87 35.11
N TRP A 60 15.33 -16.35 34.27
CA TRP A 60 13.91 -16.15 34.58
C TRP A 60 13.15 -17.48 34.69
N LEU A 61 13.46 -18.47 33.84
CA LEU A 61 12.90 -19.83 33.95
C LEU A 61 13.33 -20.56 35.23
N TRP A 62 14.53 -20.26 35.77
CA TRP A 62 15.03 -20.85 37.01
C TRP A 62 14.48 -20.18 38.28
N GLN A 63 14.04 -18.93 38.20
CA GLN A 63 13.29 -18.28 39.27
C GLN A 63 11.82 -18.68 39.13
N ARG A 64 11.24 -19.40 40.11
CA ARG A 64 9.79 -19.66 40.13
C ARG A 64 9.07 -18.31 40.15
N PRO A 65 8.49 -17.83 39.04
CA PRO A 65 8.00 -16.45 38.99
C PRO A 65 6.78 -16.35 39.88
N GLY A 66 6.70 -15.28 40.67
CA GLY A 66 5.53 -15.04 41.51
C GLY A 66 4.28 -14.84 40.65
N ARG A 67 3.10 -15.19 41.16
CA ARG A 67 1.80 -14.99 40.47
C ARG A 67 1.60 -13.54 39.99
N THR A 68 2.13 -12.57 40.73
CA THR A 68 2.12 -11.13 40.41
C THR A 68 3.02 -10.75 39.23
N GLU A 69 4.18 -11.39 39.07
CA GLU A 69 5.10 -11.16 37.94
C GLU A 69 4.53 -11.72 36.64
N VAL A 70 3.91 -12.91 36.69
CA VAL A 70 3.21 -13.51 35.55
C VAL A 70 2.04 -12.64 35.09
N LEU A 71 1.23 -12.12 36.02
CA LEU A 71 0.12 -11.22 35.69
C LEU A 71 0.62 -9.89 35.10
N ARG A 72 1.73 -9.32 35.59
CA ARG A 72 2.35 -8.14 34.98
C ARG A 72 2.85 -8.42 33.57
N ALA A 73 3.51 -9.56 33.35
CA ALA A 73 4.00 -9.95 32.03
C ALA A 73 2.85 -10.14 31.03
N LEU A 74 1.75 -10.78 31.44
CA LEU A 74 0.55 -10.94 30.62
C LEU A 74 -0.14 -9.61 30.30
N ALA A 75 -0.24 -8.70 31.27
CA ALA A 75 -0.77 -7.36 31.04
C ALA A 75 0.11 -6.54 30.07
N LEU A 76 1.44 -6.67 30.20
CA LEU A 76 2.40 -6.05 29.28
C LEU A 76 2.29 -6.66 27.87
N GLN A 77 2.14 -7.98 27.76
CA GLN A 77 1.96 -8.66 26.48
C GLN A 77 0.65 -8.27 25.80
N HIS A 78 -0.45 -8.15 26.56
CA HIS A 78 -1.74 -7.73 26.03
C HIS A 78 -1.72 -6.28 25.53
N SER A 79 -1.10 -5.37 26.29
CA SER A 79 -0.91 -3.98 25.86
C SER A 79 0.01 -3.85 24.64
N GLN A 80 1.10 -4.61 24.58
CA GLN A 80 1.96 -4.68 23.39
C GLN A 80 1.23 -5.24 22.17
N HIS A 81 0.37 -6.25 22.36
CA HIS A 81 -0.42 -6.81 21.25
C HIS A 81 -1.42 -5.78 20.71
N GLY A 82 -2.11 -5.06 21.59
CA GLY A 82 -3.02 -3.97 21.21
C GLY A 82 -2.30 -2.83 20.48
N PHE A 83 -1.15 -2.41 21.00
CA PHE A 83 -0.31 -1.40 20.35
C PHE A 83 0.16 -1.85 18.96
N ASN A 84 0.66 -3.07 18.84
CA ASN A 84 1.13 -3.61 17.57
C ASN A 84 0.00 -3.72 16.55
N GLN A 85 -1.18 -4.22 16.94
CA GLN A 85 -2.34 -4.25 16.03
C GLN A 85 -2.76 -2.84 15.58
N ALA A 86 -2.75 -1.86 16.48
CA ALA A 86 -3.05 -0.47 16.13
C ALA A 86 -1.99 0.13 15.19
N ALA A 87 -0.71 -0.17 15.41
CA ALA A 87 0.39 0.27 14.56
C ALA A 87 0.33 -0.39 13.17
N TRP A 88 0.07 -1.70 13.09
CA TRP A 88 -0.08 -2.42 11.82
C TRP A 88 -1.27 -1.93 11.01
N SER A 89 -2.44 -1.75 11.63
CA SER A 89 -3.62 -1.21 10.94
C SER A 89 -3.42 0.25 10.47
N ARG A 90 -2.55 1.02 11.13
CA ARG A 90 -2.12 2.34 10.64
C ARG A 90 -1.20 2.22 9.45
N PHE A 91 -0.19 1.36 9.52
CA PHE A 91 0.75 1.12 8.42
C PHE A 91 0.03 0.61 7.16
N GLU A 92 -0.91 -0.32 7.29
CA GLU A 92 -1.72 -0.81 6.17
C GLU A 92 -2.55 0.31 5.53
N ARG A 93 -3.16 1.18 6.33
CA ARG A 93 -3.90 2.35 5.85
C ARG A 93 -3.00 3.32 5.09
N ASP A 94 -1.84 3.65 5.66
CA ASP A 94 -0.89 4.58 5.04
C ASP A 94 -0.32 3.98 3.73
N ALA A 95 -0.02 2.68 3.72
CA ALA A 95 0.44 1.97 2.52
C ALA A 95 -0.64 1.92 1.43
N ALA A 96 -1.91 1.71 1.78
CA ALA A 96 -3.03 1.75 0.83
C ALA A 96 -3.20 3.15 0.22
N MET A 97 -3.13 4.20 1.04
CA MET A 97 -3.17 5.59 0.56
C MET A 97 -2.01 5.94 -0.36
N LEU A 98 -0.80 5.49 -0.03
CA LEU A 98 0.38 5.69 -0.88
C LEU A 98 0.23 4.98 -2.24
N ARG A 99 -0.25 3.73 -2.25
CA ARG A 99 -0.53 3.00 -3.51
C ARG A 99 -1.52 3.77 -4.38
N MET A 100 -2.60 4.26 -3.77
CA MET A 100 -3.61 5.04 -4.45
C MET A 100 -3.04 6.32 -5.08
N LEU A 101 -2.23 7.09 -4.35
CA LEU A 101 -1.57 8.29 -4.90
C LEU A 101 -0.59 7.99 -6.03
N LEU A 102 0.13 6.87 -5.95
CA LEU A 102 1.05 6.44 -7.02
C LEU A 102 0.28 6.01 -8.28
N VAL A 103 -0.80 5.26 -8.11
CA VAL A 103 -1.69 4.82 -9.20
C VAL A 103 -2.35 6.02 -9.88
N GLU A 104 -2.83 7.00 -9.12
CA GLU A 104 -3.40 8.24 -9.68
C GLU A 104 -2.42 8.98 -10.59
N ARG A 105 -1.14 9.02 -10.23
CA ARG A 105 -0.12 9.64 -11.08
C ARG A 105 0.07 8.89 -12.41
N ALA A 106 -0.09 7.57 -12.39
CA ALA A 106 -0.07 6.74 -13.59
C ALA A 106 -1.35 6.87 -14.44
N LEU A 107 -2.49 7.21 -13.83
CA LEU A 107 -3.75 7.41 -14.55
C LEU A 107 -3.76 8.66 -15.42
N ILE A 108 -3.09 9.75 -15.03
CA ILE A 108 -3.07 11.04 -15.76
C ILE A 108 -2.79 10.89 -17.27
N PRO A 109 -1.69 10.23 -17.71
CA PRO A 109 -1.42 10.08 -19.14
C PRO A 109 -2.48 9.22 -19.86
N ILE A 110 -2.99 8.18 -19.19
CA ILE A 110 -4.00 7.28 -19.76
C ILE A 110 -5.34 8.00 -19.93
N GLU A 111 -5.71 8.88 -18.99
CA GLU A 111 -6.90 9.72 -19.13
C GLU A 111 -6.78 10.68 -20.31
N ALA A 112 -5.60 11.25 -20.55
CA ALA A 112 -5.37 12.10 -21.71
C ALA A 112 -5.50 11.32 -23.03
N GLU A 113 -5.01 10.09 -23.10
CA GLU A 113 -5.22 9.20 -24.25
C GLU A 113 -6.69 8.83 -24.44
N LEU A 114 -7.38 8.51 -23.35
CA LEU A 114 -8.80 8.18 -23.37
C LEU A 114 -9.64 9.36 -23.89
N VAL A 115 -9.40 10.57 -23.41
CA VAL A 115 -10.09 11.79 -23.90
C VAL A 115 -9.79 12.03 -25.38
N ARG A 116 -8.56 11.80 -25.83
CA ARG A 116 -8.18 11.92 -27.24
C ARG A 116 -8.92 10.91 -28.12
N HIS A 117 -9.03 9.66 -27.68
CA HIS A 117 -9.77 8.62 -28.40
C HIS A 117 -11.28 8.83 -28.35
N ALA A 118 -11.83 9.34 -27.25
CA ALA A 118 -13.22 9.77 -27.15
C ALA A 118 -13.55 10.87 -28.17
N ALA A 119 -12.74 11.94 -28.19
CA ALA A 119 -12.89 13.03 -29.16
C ALA A 119 -12.71 12.56 -30.62
N THR A 120 -11.92 11.50 -30.83
CA THR A 120 -11.78 10.84 -32.14
C THR A 120 -13.12 10.19 -32.51
N VAL A 121 -13.66 9.29 -31.67
CA VAL A 121 -14.96 8.62 -31.93
C VAL A 121 -16.09 9.63 -32.19
N GLU A 122 -16.09 10.75 -31.48
CA GLU A 122 -17.11 11.81 -31.64
C GLU A 122 -16.97 12.65 -32.92
N ARG A 123 -15.79 12.66 -33.55
CA ARG A 123 -15.51 13.47 -34.76
C ARG A 123 -15.64 12.69 -36.07
N TYR A 124 -15.56 11.36 -36.05
CA TYR A 124 -15.58 10.55 -37.27
C TYR A 124 -17.00 10.13 -37.63
N ASP A 125 -17.35 10.24 -38.91
CA ASP A 125 -18.58 9.70 -39.48
C ASP A 125 -18.67 8.16 -39.36
N ALA A 126 -17.56 7.48 -39.06
CA ALA A 126 -17.41 6.03 -38.92
C ALA A 126 -16.87 5.61 -37.53
N PRO A 127 -17.69 5.65 -36.47
CA PRO A 127 -17.31 5.28 -35.10
C PRO A 127 -16.78 3.84 -34.95
N ALA A 128 -17.18 2.89 -35.81
CA ALA A 128 -16.70 1.52 -35.74
C ALA A 128 -15.18 1.40 -35.93
N ALA A 129 -14.59 2.27 -36.75
CA ALA A 129 -13.14 2.29 -36.98
C ALA A 129 -12.35 2.84 -35.79
N ALA A 130 -12.92 3.80 -35.05
CA ALA A 130 -12.27 4.47 -33.93
C ALA A 130 -12.47 3.76 -32.57
N LEU A 131 -13.57 3.00 -32.43
CA LEU A 131 -13.94 2.31 -31.20
C LEU A 131 -12.85 1.40 -30.61
N PRO A 132 -12.10 0.59 -31.40
CA PRO A 132 -11.08 -0.30 -30.83
C PRO A 132 -9.98 0.44 -30.05
N ALA A 133 -9.60 1.65 -30.50
CA ALA A 133 -8.60 2.45 -29.80
C ALA A 133 -9.14 2.98 -28.46
N PHE A 134 -10.38 3.47 -28.44
CA PHE A 134 -11.06 3.89 -27.22
C PHE A 134 -11.20 2.73 -26.23
N SER A 135 -11.67 1.57 -26.68
CA SER A 135 -11.85 0.39 -25.83
C SER A 135 -10.53 -0.09 -25.19
N ARG A 136 -9.41 -0.03 -25.92
CA ARG A 136 -8.09 -0.35 -25.36
C ARG A 136 -7.67 0.66 -24.29
N ALA A 137 -7.84 1.96 -24.55
CA ALA A 137 -7.52 3.00 -23.56
C ALA A 137 -8.39 2.84 -22.30
N ALA A 138 -9.68 2.55 -22.46
CA ALA A 138 -10.58 2.28 -21.34
C ALA A 138 -10.14 1.04 -20.55
N ALA A 139 -9.72 -0.03 -21.23
CA ALA A 139 -9.25 -1.25 -20.57
C ALA A 139 -7.97 -0.99 -19.76
N HIS A 140 -7.02 -0.23 -20.30
CA HIS A 140 -5.83 0.18 -19.57
C HIS A 140 -6.15 1.05 -18.36
N TRP A 141 -7.12 1.96 -18.49
CA TRP A 141 -7.59 2.76 -17.35
C TRP A 141 -8.12 1.86 -16.22
N TYR A 142 -8.97 0.88 -16.53
CA TYR A 142 -9.51 -0.06 -15.53
C TYR A 142 -8.43 -0.94 -14.90
N ASP A 143 -7.49 -1.46 -15.70
CA ASP A 143 -6.40 -2.30 -15.20
C ASP A 143 -5.56 -1.55 -14.16
N ILE A 144 -5.24 -0.28 -14.42
CA ILE A 144 -4.49 0.57 -13.49
C ILE A 144 -5.35 0.96 -12.29
N ALA A 145 -6.59 1.43 -12.50
CA ALA A 145 -7.46 1.90 -11.43
C ALA A 145 -7.82 0.77 -10.44
N SER A 146 -8.02 -0.45 -10.93
CA SER A 146 -8.34 -1.62 -10.08
C SER A 146 -7.23 -2.00 -9.09
N GLN A 147 -5.99 -1.53 -9.30
CA GLN A 147 -4.88 -1.77 -8.37
C GLN A 147 -4.99 -0.95 -7.07
N ALA A 148 -5.70 0.18 -7.12
CA ALA A 148 -5.92 1.06 -5.98
C ALA A 148 -7.36 1.04 -5.46
N HIS A 149 -8.33 0.69 -6.30
CA HIS A 149 -9.76 0.79 -5.98
C HIS A 149 -10.44 -0.59 -6.04
N ALA A 150 -10.68 -1.19 -4.87
CA ALA A 150 -11.17 -2.57 -4.73
C ALA A 150 -12.56 -2.84 -5.34
N GLY A 151 -13.33 -1.80 -5.69
CA GLY A 151 -14.64 -1.91 -6.33
C GLY A 151 -14.62 -1.93 -7.86
N LEU A 152 -13.45 -1.71 -8.49
CA LEU A 152 -13.35 -1.62 -9.95
C LEU A 152 -12.92 -2.94 -10.59
N PRO A 153 -13.50 -3.31 -11.75
CA PRO A 153 -13.03 -4.45 -12.52
C PRO A 153 -11.67 -4.17 -13.17
N LYS A 154 -10.89 -5.22 -13.44
CA LYS A 154 -9.58 -5.13 -14.12
C LYS A 154 -9.65 -4.77 -15.61
N ALA A 155 -10.82 -4.90 -16.21
CA ALA A 155 -11.04 -4.64 -17.63
C ALA A 155 -12.34 -3.90 -17.82
N THR A 156 -12.48 -3.22 -18.97
CA THR A 156 -13.73 -2.57 -19.33
C THR A 156 -14.87 -3.58 -19.33
N PRO A 157 -15.88 -3.39 -18.48
CA PRO A 157 -17.02 -4.29 -18.43
C PRO A 157 -17.88 -4.14 -19.69
N THR A 158 -18.40 -5.27 -20.17
CA THR A 158 -19.32 -5.29 -21.31
C THR A 158 -20.60 -4.52 -20.98
N PRO A 159 -21.08 -3.63 -21.86
CA PRO A 159 -22.37 -2.97 -21.68
C PRO A 159 -23.51 -3.96 -21.49
N THR A 160 -24.41 -3.68 -20.55
CA THR A 160 -25.64 -4.44 -20.38
C THR A 160 -26.67 -4.03 -21.44
N PRO A 161 -27.68 -4.88 -21.74
CA PRO A 161 -28.76 -4.51 -22.65
C PRO A 161 -29.45 -3.20 -22.28
N ALA A 162 -29.71 -2.98 -20.98
CA ALA A 162 -30.30 -1.73 -20.48
C ALA A 162 -29.39 -0.52 -20.75
N ALA A 163 -28.07 -0.66 -20.59
CA ALA A 163 -27.13 0.44 -20.87
C ALA A 163 -27.04 0.77 -22.38
N LEU A 164 -27.26 -0.22 -23.24
CA LEU A 164 -27.34 -0.01 -24.69
C LEU A 164 -28.65 0.66 -25.11
N GLU A 165 -29.75 0.33 -24.44
CA GLU A 165 -31.05 0.98 -24.63
C GLU A 165 -31.01 2.45 -24.21
N GLU A 166 -30.46 2.76 -23.03
CA GLU A 166 -30.23 4.14 -22.60
C GLU A 166 -29.28 4.91 -23.54
N ALA A 167 -28.29 4.22 -24.12
CA ALA A 167 -27.41 4.83 -25.11
C ALA A 167 -28.15 5.15 -26.42
N ALA A 168 -29.15 4.36 -26.80
CA ALA A 168 -29.93 4.56 -28.01
C ALA A 168 -30.75 5.85 -27.98
N ASP A 169 -31.24 6.25 -26.80
CA ASP A 169 -31.93 7.53 -26.61
C ASP A 169 -31.02 8.75 -26.84
N LEU A 170 -29.70 8.56 -26.74
CA LEU A 170 -28.69 9.62 -26.85
C LEU A 170 -28.03 9.67 -28.23
N VAL A 171 -28.04 8.57 -28.98
CA VAL A 171 -27.49 8.51 -30.34
C VAL A 171 -28.53 9.09 -31.29
N PRO A 172 -28.23 10.18 -32.02
CA PRO A 172 -29.16 10.73 -32.99
C PRO A 172 -29.61 9.64 -33.96
N MET A 173 -30.92 9.57 -34.24
CA MET A 173 -31.49 8.76 -35.31
C MET A 173 -30.98 9.28 -36.67
N ARG A 174 -29.72 8.97 -36.98
CA ARG A 174 -29.08 9.26 -38.26
C ARG A 174 -29.04 7.97 -39.07
N LEU A 175 -29.07 8.12 -40.39
CA LEU A 175 -28.84 7.06 -41.38
C LEU A 175 -27.37 6.58 -41.32
N MET A 176 -26.94 6.05 -40.18
CA MET A 176 -25.64 5.42 -40.02
C MET A 176 -25.71 3.99 -40.53
N ALA A 177 -24.57 3.45 -40.99
CA ALA A 177 -24.46 2.02 -41.20
C ALA A 177 -24.69 1.29 -39.87
N GLU A 178 -25.29 0.10 -39.92
CA GLU A 178 -25.64 -0.70 -38.73
C GLU A 178 -24.42 -0.94 -37.81
N GLU A 179 -23.24 -1.16 -38.39
CA GLU A 179 -22.00 -1.37 -37.65
C GLU A 179 -21.56 -0.13 -36.86
N ASP A 180 -21.65 1.04 -37.49
CA ASP A 180 -21.33 2.33 -36.87
C ASP A 180 -22.35 2.70 -35.80
N TYR A 181 -23.63 2.41 -36.03
CA TYR A 181 -24.67 2.60 -35.03
C TYR A 181 -24.40 1.76 -33.77
N ARG A 182 -24.10 0.46 -33.92
CA ARG A 182 -23.73 -0.41 -32.80
C ARG A 182 -22.48 0.07 -32.09
N ALA A 183 -21.47 0.52 -32.83
CA ALA A 183 -20.24 1.04 -32.26
C ALA A 183 -20.49 2.33 -31.44
N ALA A 184 -21.35 3.22 -31.93
CA ALA A 184 -21.76 4.43 -31.21
C ALA A 184 -22.50 4.10 -29.92
N LEU A 185 -23.45 3.15 -29.93
CA LEU A 185 -24.13 2.70 -28.71
C LEU A 185 -23.14 2.14 -27.68
N HIS A 186 -22.22 1.31 -28.15
CA HIS A 186 -21.18 0.72 -27.30
C HIS A 186 -20.28 1.80 -26.69
N TYR A 187 -19.85 2.77 -27.50
CA TYR A 187 -19.07 3.91 -27.04
C TYR A 187 -19.83 4.69 -25.96
N MET A 188 -21.08 5.05 -26.21
CA MET A 188 -21.90 5.86 -25.29
C MET A 188 -22.13 5.15 -23.96
N ALA A 189 -22.45 3.85 -24.00
CA ALA A 189 -22.65 3.05 -22.80
C ALA A 189 -21.36 2.95 -21.95
N VAL A 190 -20.21 2.68 -22.60
CA VAL A 190 -18.91 2.61 -21.91
C VAL A 190 -18.50 3.98 -21.38
N ASN A 191 -18.62 5.03 -22.17
CA ASN A 191 -18.22 6.39 -21.79
C ASN A 191 -19.03 6.90 -20.59
N LYS A 192 -20.35 6.65 -20.58
CA LYS A 192 -21.23 6.99 -19.46
C LYS A 192 -20.78 6.30 -18.17
N ARG A 193 -20.55 4.98 -18.21
CA ARG A 193 -20.08 4.22 -17.06
C ARG A 193 -18.71 4.69 -16.57
N LEU A 194 -17.78 4.90 -17.50
CA LEU A 194 -16.45 5.39 -17.18
C LEU A 194 -16.48 6.75 -16.48
N GLY A 195 -17.41 7.64 -16.86
CA GLY A 195 -17.65 8.90 -16.15
C GLY A 195 -18.06 8.71 -14.70
N VAL A 196 -18.93 7.74 -14.40
CA VAL A 196 -19.35 7.40 -13.03
C VAL A 196 -18.18 6.81 -12.22
N ASP A 197 -17.44 5.88 -12.80
CA ASP A 197 -16.32 5.21 -12.13
C ASP A 197 -15.18 6.20 -11.86
N ARG A 198 -14.86 7.11 -12.80
CA ARG A 198 -13.89 8.19 -12.61
C ARG A 198 -14.29 9.13 -11.47
N ALA A 199 -15.56 9.54 -11.41
CA ALA A 199 -16.05 10.37 -10.32
C ALA A 199 -15.97 9.65 -8.95
N ALA A 200 -16.13 8.32 -8.92
CA ALA A 200 -15.93 7.54 -7.70
C ALA A 200 -14.45 7.54 -7.26
N VAL A 201 -13.54 7.29 -8.19
CA VAL A 201 -12.08 7.36 -7.96
C VAL A 201 -11.67 8.73 -7.40
N GLU A 202 -12.15 9.83 -7.99
CA GLU A 202 -11.86 11.18 -7.53
C GLU A 202 -12.40 11.49 -6.12
N ARG A 203 -13.58 10.95 -5.77
CA ARG A 203 -14.11 11.10 -4.41
C ARG A 203 -13.25 10.37 -3.39
N GLU A 204 -12.85 9.14 -3.70
CA GLU A 204 -11.96 8.38 -2.82
C GLU A 204 -10.62 9.11 -2.65
N ARG A 205 -10.08 9.67 -3.74
CA ARG A 205 -8.86 10.49 -3.73
C ARG A 205 -8.95 11.65 -2.76
N ALA A 206 -10.01 12.44 -2.88
CA ALA A 206 -10.24 13.59 -2.01
C ALA A 206 -10.31 13.17 -0.54
N VAL A 207 -10.94 12.02 -0.24
CA VAL A 207 -11.01 11.46 1.11
C VAL A 207 -9.63 11.00 1.60
N ALA A 208 -8.84 10.34 0.77
CA ALA A 208 -7.49 9.90 1.12
C ALA A 208 -6.57 11.10 1.42
N LEU A 209 -6.56 12.10 0.54
CA LEU A 209 -5.80 13.34 0.73
C LEU A 209 -6.20 14.07 2.02
N ARG A 210 -7.51 14.17 2.30
CA ARG A 210 -8.01 14.78 3.54
C ARG A 210 -7.55 14.03 4.79
N LYS A 211 -7.53 12.70 4.74
CA LYS A 211 -7.05 11.87 5.85
C LYS A 211 -5.53 12.01 6.07
N LEU A 212 -4.75 12.09 5.00
CA LEU A 212 -3.31 12.34 5.08
C LEU A 212 -2.98 13.74 5.62
N ALA A 213 -3.79 14.74 5.29
CA ALA A 213 -3.63 16.10 5.79
C ALA A 213 -4.11 16.29 7.25
N ALA A 214 -4.83 15.31 7.82
CA ALA A 214 -5.31 15.39 9.19
C ALA A 214 -4.15 15.26 10.19
N PRO A 215 -4.09 16.08 11.24
CA PRO A 215 -3.08 15.93 12.29
C PRO A 215 -3.23 14.55 12.97
N PRO A 216 -2.12 13.95 13.45
CA PRO A 216 -2.19 12.67 14.14
C PRO A 216 -3.16 12.78 15.33
N PRO A 217 -3.98 11.75 15.60
CA PRO A 217 -4.85 11.75 16.76
C PRO A 217 -4.01 11.97 18.02
N ALA A 218 -4.49 12.85 18.90
CA ALA A 218 -3.84 13.11 20.18
C ALA A 218 -3.67 11.78 20.93
N LEU A 219 -2.52 11.60 21.58
CA LEU A 219 -2.33 10.49 22.50
C LEU A 219 -3.43 10.55 23.55
N PRO A 220 -3.99 9.40 23.99
CA PRO A 220 -4.97 9.39 25.06
C PRO A 220 -4.38 10.14 26.26
N ALA A 221 -5.10 11.15 26.75
CA ALA A 221 -4.74 11.83 27.98
C ALA A 221 -4.79 10.80 29.11
N GLU A 222 -3.67 10.68 29.83
CA GLU A 222 -3.55 9.86 31.05
C GLU A 222 -4.49 10.36 32.16
#